data_AF-A0A554MG15-F1
#
_entry.id   AF-A0A554MG15-F1
#
_cell.length_a   1.000
_cell.length_b   1.000
_cell.length_c   1.000
_cell.angle_alpha   90.00
_cell.angle_beta   90.00
_cell.angle_gamma   90.00
#
_symmetry.space_group_name_H-M   'P 1'
#
loop_
_entity.id
_entity.type
_entity.pdbx_description
1 polymer ?
#
loop_
_entity_poly.entity_id
_entity_poly.type
_entity_poly.pdbx_seq_one_letter_code
_entity_poly.pdbx_strand_id
1 'polypeptide(L)'
;MGTLNIRIDKNIKTRAGKTLSALGLDTSTAVRIFLHQVVAEKGLPFTPTRNSATIRMQWDKEVAMAKGNSRRYKTAREALADL
;
A
#
# COMPACT_ATOMS: atom_id res chain seq x y z
N MET A 1 0.19 1.50 -25.79
CA MET A 1 0.96 2.18 -24.73
C MET A 1 0.64 3.68 -24.80
N GLY A 2 0.32 4.33 -23.68
CA GLY A 2 -0.06 5.75 -23.64
C GLY A 2 0.90 6.55 -22.76
N THR A 3 1.00 7.86 -23.01
CA THR A 3 1.82 8.79 -22.22
C THR A 3 0.92 9.59 -21.26
N LEU A 4 1.44 9.86 -20.05
CA LEU A 4 0.74 10.63 -19.02
C LEU A 4 1.59 11.85 -18.65
N ASN A 5 1.11 13.04 -19.04
CA ASN A 5 1.76 14.31 -18.73
C ASN A 5 0.99 15.02 -17.62
N ILE A 6 1.58 15.13 -16.44
CA ILE A 6 0.97 15.77 -15.26
C ILE A 6 1.81 16.96 -14.82
N ARG A 7 1.15 18.11 -14.60
CA ARG A 7 1.75 19.25 -13.92
C ARG A 7 1.75 19.01 -12.42
N ILE A 8 2.92 19.16 -11.80
CA ILE A 8 3.10 18.95 -10.36
C ILE A 8 4.11 19.97 -9.84
N ASP A 9 3.92 20.37 -8.58
CA ASP A 9 4.90 21.20 -7.88
C ASP A 9 6.29 20.53 -7.85
N LYS A 10 7.34 21.33 -8.08
CA LYS A 10 8.72 20.84 -8.16
C LYS A 10 9.19 20.24 -6.82
N ASN A 11 8.79 20.83 -5.70
CA ASN A 11 9.19 20.35 -4.38
C ASN A 11 8.48 19.04 -4.05
N ILE A 12 7.20 18.90 -4.41
CA ILE A 12 6.46 17.63 -4.28
C ILE A 12 7.11 16.55 -5.15
N LYS A 13 7.37 16.83 -6.43
CA LYS A 13 8.02 15.86 -7.35
C LYS A 13 9.35 15.35 -6.79
N THR A 14 10.18 16.26 -6.27
CA THR A 14 11.50 15.93 -5.73
C THR A 14 11.38 15.08 -4.46
N ARG A 15 10.49 15.45 -3.53
CA ARG A 15 10.29 14.69 -2.29
C ARG A 15 9.72 13.31 -2.56
N ALA A 16 8.67 13.22 -3.39
CA ALA A 16 8.08 11.95 -3.80
C ALA A 16 9.11 11.03 -4.48
N GLY A 17 9.92 11.57 -5.39
CA GLY A 17 11.01 10.83 -6.02
C GLY A 17 11.98 10.22 -5.01
N LYS A 18 12.48 11.02 -4.05
CA LYS A 18 13.38 10.52 -2.99
C LYS A 18 12.74 9.43 -2.14
N THR A 19 11.48 9.61 -1.73
CA THR A 19 10.74 8.62 -0.94
C THR A 19 10.58 7.31 -1.71
N LEU A 20 10.19 7.38 -2.99
CA LEU A 20 10.01 6.18 -3.82
C LEU A 20 11.34 5.47 -4.11
N SER A 21 12.43 6.23 -4.35
CA SER A 21 13.75 5.65 -4.55
C SER A 21 14.27 4.91 -3.31
N ALA A 22 13.95 5.39 -2.10
CA ALA A 22 14.27 4.65 -0.87
C ALA A 22 13.54 3.29 -0.78
N LEU A 23 12.44 3.13 -1.52
CA LEU A 23 11.69 1.87 -1.65
C LEU A 23 12.11 1.06 -2.89
N GLY A 24 13.13 1.50 -3.64
CA GLY A 24 13.57 0.85 -4.89
C GLY A 24 12.65 1.09 -6.09
N LEU A 25 11.81 2.13 -6.05
CA LEU A 25 10.84 2.45 -7.10
C LEU A 25 11.17 3.78 -7.80
N ASP A 26 11.01 3.82 -9.12
CA ASP A 26 10.95 5.07 -9.86
C ASP A 26 9.51 5.64 -9.85
N THR A 27 9.39 6.94 -10.12
CA THR A 27 8.09 7.64 -10.09
C THR A 27 7.10 7.08 -11.11
N SER A 28 7.54 6.67 -12.29
CA SER A 28 6.64 6.13 -13.33
C SER A 28 6.10 4.77 -12.90
N THR A 29 6.93 3.92 -12.29
CA THR A 29 6.49 2.64 -11.74
C THR A 29 5.50 2.83 -10.60
N ALA A 30 5.75 3.75 -9.68
CA ALA A 30 4.82 4.06 -8.61
C ALA A 30 3.46 4.57 -9.13
N VAL A 31 3.47 5.46 -10.13
CA VAL A 31 2.22 5.96 -10.75
C VAL A 31 1.47 4.84 -11.47
N ARG A 32 2.18 3.92 -12.17
CA ARG A 32 1.53 2.75 -12.78
C ARG A 32 0.84 1.88 -11.73
N ILE A 33 1.54 1.55 -10.64
CA ILE A 33 0.98 0.75 -9.54
C ILE A 33 -0.27 1.42 -8.98
N PHE A 34 -0.22 2.72 -8.72
CA PHE A 34 -1.37 3.48 -8.25
C PHE A 34 -2.57 3.37 -9.20
N LEU A 35 -2.37 3.59 -10.50
CA LEU A 35 -3.46 3.51 -11.48
C LEU A 35 -4.01 2.09 -11.63
N HIS A 36 -3.17 1.06 -11.53
CA HIS A 36 -3.62 -0.32 -11.51
C HIS A 36 -4.55 -0.59 -10.33
N GLN A 37 -4.22 -0.08 -9.14
CA GLN A 37 -5.07 -0.26 -7.96
C GLN A 37 -6.39 0.51 -8.07
N VAL A 38 -6.37 1.72 -8.67
CA VAL A 38 -7.61 2.46 -8.95
C VAL A 38 -8.58 1.62 -9.80
N VAL A 39 -8.06 0.94 -10.82
CA VAL A 39 -8.86 0.07 -11.69
C VAL A 39 -9.34 -1.18 -10.94
N ALA A 40 -8.47 -1.80 -10.15
CA ALA A 40 -8.78 -3.02 -9.40
C ALA A 40 -9.86 -2.80 -8.34
N GLU A 41 -9.75 -1.71 -7.57
CA GLU A 41 -10.67 -1.39 -6.48
C GLU A 41 -11.90 -0.59 -6.92
N LYS A 42 -11.93 -0.14 -8.19
CA LYS A 42 -12.97 0.78 -8.72
C LYS A 42 -13.14 2.02 -7.85
N GLY A 43 -12.03 2.53 -7.32
CA GLY A 43 -12.03 3.59 -6.30
C GLY A 43 -10.64 4.16 -6.08
N LEU A 44 -10.48 4.98 -5.04
CA LEU A 44 -9.16 5.44 -4.62
C LEU A 44 -8.48 4.34 -3.78
N PRO A 45 -7.22 3.98 -4.07
CA PRO A 45 -6.49 2.90 -3.37
C PRO A 45 -5.98 3.32 -1.98
N PHE A 46 -6.58 4.37 -1.43
CA PHE A 46 -6.41 4.83 -0.06
C PHE A 46 -7.68 5.58 0.33
N THR A 47 -8.02 5.58 1.62
CA THR A 47 -9.18 6.31 2.14
C THR A 47 -8.80 7.78 2.32
N PRO A 48 -9.38 8.73 1.56
CA PRO A 48 -9.09 10.14 1.73
C PRO A 48 -9.70 10.61 3.05
N THR A 49 -8.85 11.01 4.00
CA THR A 49 -9.31 11.58 5.26
C THR A 49 -8.31 12.58 5.79
N ARG A 50 -8.82 13.60 6.49
CA ARG A 50 -8.00 14.54 7.25
C ARG A 50 -7.63 14.00 8.64
N ASN A 51 -8.28 12.92 9.07
CA ASN A 51 -8.06 12.29 10.37
C ASN A 51 -7.12 11.08 10.21
N SER A 52 -5.82 11.33 10.35
CA SER A 52 -4.80 10.27 10.31
C SER A 52 -4.94 9.24 11.44
N ALA A 53 -5.53 9.62 12.58
CA ALA A 53 -5.78 8.70 13.68
C ALA A 53 -6.82 7.62 13.31
N THR A 54 -7.80 7.97 12.47
CA THR A 54 -8.78 6.99 11.96
C THR A 54 -8.12 5.93 11.07
N ILE A 55 -7.22 6.33 10.18
CA ILE A 55 -6.45 5.38 9.34
C ILE A 55 -5.59 4.48 10.23
N ARG A 56 -4.87 5.07 11.20
CA ARG A 56 -3.99 4.33 12.11
C ARG A 56 -4.77 3.28 12.91
N MET A 57 -5.92 3.66 13.47
CA MET A 57 -6.77 2.76 14.23
C MET A 57 -7.27 1.59 13.37
N GLN A 58 -7.56 1.80 12.09
CA GLN A 58 -7.97 0.74 11.19
C GLN A 58 -6.83 -0.26 10.93
N TRP A 59 -5.62 0.23 10.65
CA TRP A 59 -4.43 -0.63 10.55
C TRP A 59 -4.11 -1.36 11.85
N ASP A 60 -4.21 -0.69 13.00
CA ASP A 60 -3.96 -1.33 14.29
C ASP A 60 -4.97 -2.44 14.57
N LYS A 61 -6.24 -2.27 14.16
CA LYS A 61 -7.27 -3.32 14.20
C LYS A 61 -6.92 -4.49 13.27
N GLU A 62 -6.52 -4.22 12.04
CA GLU A 62 -6.09 -5.26 11.09
C GLU A 62 -4.89 -6.06 11.63
N VAL A 63 -3.89 -5.37 12.19
CA VAL A 63 -2.73 -6.01 12.84
C VAL A 63 -3.16 -6.80 14.07
N ALA A 64 -4.09 -6.29 14.89
CA ALA A 64 -4.61 -7.00 16.05
C ALA A 64 -5.41 -8.25 15.65
N MET A 65 -6.23 -8.17 14.61
CA MET A 65 -6.92 -9.34 14.06
C MET A 65 -5.94 -10.35 13.48
N ALA A 66 -4.94 -9.89 12.74
CA ALA A 66 -3.88 -10.76 12.21
C ALA A 66 -3.09 -11.45 13.33
N LYS A 67 -2.82 -10.75 14.45
CA LYS A 67 -2.14 -11.31 15.64
C LYS A 67 -3.04 -12.21 16.49
N GLY A 68 -4.33 -11.91 16.58
CA GLY A 68 -5.31 -12.69 17.35
C GLY A 68 -5.75 -13.97 16.63
N ASN A 69 -5.75 -13.96 15.30
CA ASN A 69 -6.13 -15.08 14.45
C ASN A 69 -4.91 -15.84 13.87
N SER A 70 -3.68 -15.45 14.21
CA SER A 70 -2.49 -16.19 13.78
C SER A 70 -2.34 -17.47 14.59
N ARG A 71 -2.86 -18.56 14.04
CA ARG A 71 -2.48 -19.91 14.46
C ARG A 71 -0.96 -20.05 14.29
N ARG A 72 -0.28 -20.32 15.39
CA ARG A 72 1.17 -20.55 15.39
C ARG A 72 1.39 -22.04 15.23
N TYR A 73 1.97 -22.43 14.10
CA TYR A 73 2.38 -23.81 13.86
C TYR A 73 3.83 -23.98 14.24
N LYS A 74 4.18 -25.08 14.92
CA LYS A 74 5.57 -25.39 15.27
C LYS A 74 6.33 -25.94 14.08
N THR A 75 5.63 -26.48 13.08
CA THR A 75 6.24 -27.06 11.88
C THR A 75 5.45 -26.71 10.61
N ALA A 76 6.14 -26.70 9.47
CA ALA A 76 5.50 -26.50 8.17
C ALA A 76 4.46 -27.59 7.85
N ARG A 77 4.66 -28.82 8.35
CA ARG A 77 3.72 -29.94 8.17
C ARG A 77 2.40 -29.72 8.92
N GLU A 78 2.48 -29.15 10.12
CA GLU A 78 1.31 -28.79 10.92
C GLU A 78 0.52 -27.66 10.26
N ALA A 79 1.21 -26.67 9.67
CA ALA A 79 0.57 -25.60 8.90
C ALA A 79 -0.14 -26.12 7.63
N LEU A 80 0.46 -27.09 6.94
CA LEU A 80 -0.10 -27.70 5.73
C LEU A 80 -1.30 -28.61 5.99
N ALA A 81 -1.43 -29.16 7.20
CA ALA A 81 -2.55 -30.00 7.58
C ALA A 81 -3.80 -29.21 7.99
N ASP A 82 -3.66 -27.90 8.22
CA ASP A 82 -4.72 -26.98 8.65
C ASP A 82 -5.19 -26.02 7.53
N LEU A 83 -4.71 -26.25 6.29
CA LEU A 83 -5.17 -25.62 5.03
C LEU A 83 -6.27 -26.45 4.39
#